data_AF-A0A5N6PP00-F1
#
_entry.id   AF-A0A5N6PP00-F1
#
_cell.length_a   1.000
_cell.length_b   1.000
_cell.length_c   1.000
_cell.angle_alpha   90.00
_cell.angle_beta   90.00
_cell.angle_gamma   90.00
#
_symmetry.space_group_name_H-M   'P 1'
#
loop_
_entity.id
_entity.type
_entity.pdbx_description
1 polymer ?
#
loop_
_entity_poly.entity_id
_entity_poly.type
_entity_poly.pdbx_seq_one_letter_code
_entity_poly.pdbx_strand_id
1 'polypeptide(L)'
;MIGRIVSYGYFHNIPGSLADKGCYVVKMIDGCQYFGKALDLMSLPSFECMTLSRLKMIKPIQTKHNETFEKLLKKEARTGWSLLSPQVRDRIHGYAKPTLFKRPRLRMMEQNWNQYFKFWFYDEQTAEAVILLKQEDKWRVIRMLDPVWIVNCSKDDIDLLNMAEIYADDGHHDVGINYKDMAVQYQTIARMCYTLGIHYGCNWEDVNYLYVELMKVQKERDERDDKLEAERLAKIPRSVVIRAVDNVVGESSGVKDKAEDKD
;
A
#
# COMPACT_ATOMS: atom_id res chain seq x y z
N MET A 1 -5.05 8.29 15.60
CA MET A 1 -4.64 7.52 14.42
C MET A 1 -4.82 8.45 13.23
N ILE A 2 -3.71 8.94 12.65
CA ILE A 2 -3.74 9.78 11.45
C ILE A 2 -4.06 8.86 10.27
N GLY A 3 -4.94 9.31 9.36
CA GLY A 3 -5.31 8.51 8.19
C GLY A 3 -4.07 8.13 7.38
N ARG A 4 -4.01 6.86 6.95
CA ARG A 4 -2.87 6.29 6.21
C ARG A 4 -3.03 6.37 4.69
N ILE A 5 -3.92 7.25 4.22
CA ILE A 5 -4.25 7.42 2.81
C ILE A 5 -3.19 8.30 2.16
N VAL A 6 -2.54 7.77 1.12
CA VAL A 6 -1.52 8.45 0.33
C VAL A 6 -2.14 9.13 -0.88
N SER A 7 -3.01 8.42 -1.62
CA SER A 7 -3.71 8.98 -2.77
C SER A 7 -5.00 8.20 -3.05
N TYR A 8 -5.82 8.70 -3.98
CA TYR A 8 -7.01 8.00 -4.40
C TYR A 8 -7.42 8.41 -5.82
N GLY A 9 -8.17 7.55 -6.49
CA GLY A 9 -8.65 7.84 -7.83
C GLY A 9 -9.83 6.99 -8.26
N TYR A 10 -10.37 7.30 -9.44
CA TYR A 10 -11.44 6.53 -10.07
C TYR A 10 -10.94 5.85 -11.33
N PHE A 11 -10.98 4.52 -11.36
CA PHE A 11 -10.37 3.72 -12.41
C PHE A 11 -11.39 2.82 -13.12
N HIS A 12 -11.31 2.75 -14.45
CA HIS A 12 -12.12 1.88 -15.30
C HIS A 12 -11.34 0.62 -15.69
N ASN A 13 -12.00 -0.31 -16.39
CA ASN A 13 -11.43 -1.57 -16.88
C ASN A 13 -10.91 -2.47 -15.76
N ILE A 14 -11.70 -2.54 -14.69
CA ILE A 14 -11.43 -3.34 -13.50
C ILE A 14 -12.49 -4.47 -13.45
N PRO A 15 -12.13 -5.74 -13.72
CA PRO A 15 -13.09 -6.84 -13.84
C PRO A 15 -14.01 -7.00 -12.62
N GLY A 16 -15.31 -7.16 -12.88
CA GLY A 16 -16.35 -7.30 -11.84
C GLY A 16 -16.83 -5.97 -11.25
N SER A 17 -16.32 -4.84 -11.71
CA SER A 17 -17.13 -3.62 -11.78
C SER A 17 -18.18 -3.81 -12.89
N LEU A 18 -19.34 -3.13 -12.84
CA LEU A 18 -20.28 -3.17 -13.96
C LEU A 18 -19.46 -2.83 -15.23
N ALA A 19 -19.67 -3.56 -16.34
CA ALA A 19 -18.78 -3.54 -17.52
C ALA A 19 -18.50 -2.13 -18.11
N ASP A 20 -19.26 -1.14 -17.64
CA ASP A 20 -19.29 0.27 -18.04
C ASP A 20 -19.13 1.23 -16.83
N LYS A 21 -18.78 0.73 -15.63
CA LYS A 21 -18.56 1.54 -14.42
C LYS A 21 -17.22 1.20 -13.79
N GLY A 22 -16.35 2.18 -13.63
CA GLY A 22 -15.14 2.05 -12.84
C GLY A 22 -15.40 1.93 -11.33
N CYS A 23 -14.33 1.88 -10.54
CA CYS A 23 -14.39 1.91 -9.08
C CYS A 23 -13.44 2.95 -8.50
N TYR A 24 -13.68 3.32 -7.24
CA TYR A 24 -12.78 4.19 -6.50
C TYR A 24 -11.70 3.32 -5.84
N VAL A 25 -10.45 3.71 -6.02
CA VAL A 25 -9.29 3.04 -5.44
C VAL A 25 -8.64 4.03 -4.48
N VAL A 26 -8.51 3.64 -3.22
CA VAL A 26 -7.84 4.40 -2.17
C VAL A 26 -6.52 3.70 -1.86
N LYS A 27 -5.42 4.41 -2.11
CA LYS A 27 -4.08 3.93 -1.82
C LYS A 27 -3.71 4.27 -0.39
N MET A 28 -3.49 3.23 0.39
CA MET A 28 -2.95 3.27 1.74
C MET A 28 -1.44 3.05 1.70
N ILE A 29 -0.75 3.28 2.82
CA ILE A 29 0.68 2.96 2.95
C ILE A 29 0.98 1.47 2.76
N ASP A 30 0.01 0.59 3.03
CA ASP A 30 0.16 -0.87 3.09
C ASP A 30 -0.67 -1.63 2.04
N GLY A 31 -1.27 -0.91 1.08
CA GLY A 31 -2.02 -1.53 -0.01
C GLY A 31 -3.11 -0.63 -0.58
N CYS A 32 -3.98 -1.20 -1.40
CA CYS A 32 -5.10 -0.47 -2.00
C CYS A 32 -6.44 -1.04 -1.58
N GLN A 33 -7.39 -0.15 -1.32
CA GLN A 33 -8.77 -0.45 -1.01
C GLN A 33 -9.67 -0.06 -2.18
N TYR A 34 -10.64 -0.92 -2.50
CA TYR A 34 -11.49 -0.77 -3.68
C TYR A 34 -12.96 -0.60 -3.29
N PHE A 35 -13.56 0.51 -3.73
CA PHE A 35 -14.93 0.93 -3.43
C PHE A 35 -15.76 0.98 -4.70
N GLY A 36 -16.93 0.34 -4.70
CA GLY A 36 -17.76 0.21 -5.91
C GLY A 36 -18.41 1.51 -6.36
N LYS A 37 -18.81 2.35 -5.41
CA LYS A 37 -19.51 3.62 -5.64
C LYS A 37 -18.89 4.72 -4.78
N ALA A 38 -19.17 5.96 -5.16
CA ALA A 38 -18.69 7.13 -4.42
C ALA A 38 -19.17 7.15 -2.96
N LEU A 39 -20.41 6.72 -2.72
CA LEU A 39 -20.98 6.63 -1.37
C LEU A 39 -20.35 5.54 -0.52
N ASP A 40 -19.76 4.51 -1.12
CA ASP A 40 -19.06 3.47 -0.37
C ASP A 40 -17.82 4.06 0.34
N LEU A 41 -17.22 5.14 -0.18
CA LEU A 41 -16.15 5.86 0.52
C LEU A 41 -16.61 6.46 1.85
N MET A 42 -17.91 6.73 2.03
CA MET A 42 -18.45 7.23 3.30
C MET A 42 -18.54 6.14 4.36
N SER A 43 -18.27 4.88 3.99
CA SER A 43 -17.95 3.85 4.97
C SER A 43 -16.55 4.00 5.57
N LEU A 44 -15.77 5.03 5.22
CA LEU A 44 -14.56 5.37 5.94
C LEU A 44 -14.89 6.26 7.16
N PRO A 45 -14.07 6.22 8.23
CA PRO A 45 -14.08 7.20 9.30
C PRO A 45 -14.05 8.65 8.78
N SER A 46 -14.73 9.55 9.49
CA SER A 46 -14.76 10.97 9.13
C SER A 46 -13.37 11.59 8.97
N PHE A 47 -12.39 11.21 9.78
CA PHE A 47 -11.01 11.70 9.63
C PHE A 47 -10.31 11.21 8.36
N GLU A 48 -10.64 10.03 7.85
CA GLU A 48 -10.12 9.52 6.57
C GLU A 48 -10.82 10.20 5.39
N CYS A 49 -12.13 10.44 5.49
CA CYS A 49 -12.85 11.27 4.53
C CYS A 49 -12.32 12.72 4.49
N MET A 50 -11.89 13.28 5.64
CA MET A 50 -11.18 14.56 5.68
C MET A 50 -9.86 14.48 4.91
N THR A 51 -9.08 13.41 5.05
CA THR A 51 -7.86 13.21 4.26
C THR A 51 -8.17 13.16 2.76
N LEU A 52 -9.15 12.36 2.34
CA LEU A 52 -9.60 12.29 0.94
C LEU A 52 -10.00 13.67 0.39
N SER A 53 -10.69 14.49 1.19
CA SER A 53 -11.11 15.83 0.77
C SER A 53 -9.94 16.79 0.50
N ARG A 54 -8.78 16.56 1.12
CA ARG A 54 -7.57 17.38 0.95
C ARG A 54 -6.76 16.94 -0.27
N LEU A 55 -6.86 15.66 -0.63
CA LEU A 55 -6.20 15.09 -1.79
C LEU A 55 -6.88 15.52 -3.10
N LYS A 56 -6.11 15.48 -4.19
CA LYS A 56 -6.64 15.63 -5.55
C LYS A 56 -6.97 14.24 -6.08
N MET A 57 -8.20 14.05 -6.53
CA MET A 57 -8.61 12.75 -7.08
C MET A 57 -7.91 12.48 -8.41
N ILE A 58 -7.24 11.32 -8.52
CA ILE A 58 -6.69 10.82 -9.77
C ILE A 58 -7.84 10.40 -10.68
N LYS A 59 -7.88 10.98 -11.88
CA LYS A 59 -8.98 10.80 -12.84
C LYS A 59 -8.41 10.47 -14.22
N PRO A 60 -8.03 9.19 -14.49
CA PRO A 60 -7.62 8.78 -15.83
C PRO A 60 -8.70 9.06 -16.87
N ILE A 61 -9.97 9.02 -16.45
CA ILE A 61 -11.12 9.49 -17.23
C ILE A 61 -11.89 10.50 -16.38
N GLN A 62 -12.01 11.72 -16.88
CA GLN A 62 -12.77 12.79 -16.24
C GLN A 62 -14.25 12.64 -16.59
N THR A 63 -15.08 12.46 -15.57
CA THR A 63 -16.55 12.40 -15.72
C THR A 63 -17.19 13.49 -14.86
N LYS A 64 -18.33 14.03 -15.33
CA LYS A 64 -19.11 15.02 -14.56
C LYS A 64 -19.49 14.48 -13.17
N HIS A 65 -19.76 13.19 -13.06
CA HIS A 65 -20.06 12.53 -11.79
C HIS A 65 -18.89 12.63 -10.81
N ASN A 66 -17.68 12.27 -11.25
CA ASN A 66 -16.48 12.27 -10.42
C ASN A 66 -16.07 13.69 -9.99
N GLU A 67 -16.19 14.67 -10.88
CA GLU A 67 -15.97 16.08 -10.52
C GLU A 67 -16.97 16.58 -9.49
N THR A 68 -18.25 16.25 -9.68
CA THR A 68 -19.31 16.66 -8.76
C THR A 68 -19.09 16.04 -7.39
N PHE A 69 -18.73 14.75 -7.34
CA PHE A 69 -18.41 14.07 -6.10
C PHE A 69 -17.18 14.69 -5.41
N GLU A 70 -16.08 14.94 -6.12
CA GLU A 70 -14.89 15.55 -5.51
C GLU A 70 -15.19 16.96 -4.95
N LYS A 71 -15.96 17.77 -5.68
CA LYS A 71 -16.41 19.10 -5.22
C LYS A 71 -17.31 18.98 -3.99
N LEU A 72 -18.24 18.02 -3.99
CA LEU A 72 -19.14 17.78 -2.86
C LEU A 72 -18.35 17.33 -1.64
N LEU A 73 -17.43 16.37 -1.78
CA LEU A 73 -16.56 15.88 -0.70
C LEU A 73 -15.78 17.03 -0.05
N LYS A 74 -15.19 17.92 -0.87
CA LYS A 74 -14.46 19.11 -0.42
C LYS A 74 -15.35 20.12 0.31
N LYS A 75 -16.59 20.28 -0.13
CA LYS A 75 -17.57 21.16 0.51
C LYS A 75 -18.00 20.58 1.86
N GLU A 76 -18.42 19.32 1.88
CA GLU A 76 -18.95 18.63 3.06
C GLU A 76 -17.93 18.50 4.19
N ALA A 77 -16.65 18.31 3.86
CA ALA A 77 -15.55 18.33 4.80
C ALA A 77 -15.40 19.67 5.55
N ARG A 78 -15.87 20.79 4.96
CA ARG A 78 -15.84 22.13 5.57
C ARG A 78 -17.13 22.47 6.32
N THR A 79 -18.26 21.90 5.87
CA THR A 79 -19.59 22.24 6.37
C THR A 79 -20.18 21.21 7.34
N GLY A 80 -19.44 20.16 7.67
CA GLY A 80 -19.80 19.22 8.73
C GLY A 80 -20.68 18.04 8.30
N TRP A 81 -20.56 17.58 7.04
CA TRP A 81 -21.12 16.30 6.59
C TRP A 81 -22.66 16.20 6.69
N SER A 82 -23.38 17.13 6.05
CA SER A 82 -24.86 17.17 6.06
C SER A 82 -25.52 16.36 4.93
N LEU A 83 -24.85 16.22 3.79
CA LEU A 83 -25.27 15.44 2.62
C LEU A 83 -24.52 14.11 2.51
N LEU A 84 -23.26 14.09 2.94
CA LEU A 84 -22.45 12.88 3.04
C LEU A 84 -22.38 12.47 4.51
N SER A 85 -22.47 11.18 4.81
CA SER A 85 -22.45 10.67 6.19
C SER A 85 -21.28 9.70 6.39
N PRO A 86 -20.05 10.21 6.60
CA PRO A 86 -18.91 9.36 6.92
C PRO A 86 -19.10 8.68 8.29
N GLN A 87 -18.37 7.60 8.54
CA GLN A 87 -18.49 6.90 9.82
C GLN A 87 -18.06 7.78 11.00
N VAL A 88 -18.90 7.79 12.03
CA VAL A 88 -18.58 8.33 13.35
C VAL A 88 -18.18 7.16 14.26
N ARG A 89 -17.21 7.40 15.14
CA ARG A 89 -16.71 6.36 16.05
C ARG A 89 -17.81 5.93 17.02
N ASP A 90 -18.10 4.64 17.04
CA ASP A 90 -18.90 4.00 18.08
C ASP A 90 -18.02 3.84 19.35
N ARG A 91 -18.58 4.16 20.53
CA ARG A 91 -17.87 4.08 21.81
C ARG A 91 -17.57 2.64 22.24
N ILE A 92 -18.39 1.69 21.81
CA ILE A 92 -18.36 0.27 22.19
C ILE A 92 -17.62 -0.56 21.14
N HIS A 93 -17.90 -0.31 19.86
CA HIS A 93 -17.40 -1.15 18.75
C HIS A 93 -16.34 -0.49 17.87
N GLY A 94 -16.00 0.78 18.10
CA GLY A 94 -15.04 1.51 17.29
C GLY A 94 -15.61 1.90 15.91
N TYR A 95 -14.87 1.63 14.83
CA TYR A 95 -15.33 1.89 13.47
C TYR A 95 -15.81 0.58 12.82
N ALA A 96 -16.93 0.63 12.12
CA ALA A 96 -17.40 -0.51 11.33
C ALA A 96 -16.45 -0.76 10.15
N LYS A 97 -16.40 -2.00 9.68
CA LYS A 97 -15.58 -2.35 8.50
C LYS A 97 -16.08 -1.56 7.28
N PRO A 98 -15.18 -0.93 6.50
CA PRO A 98 -15.58 -0.23 5.28
C PRO A 98 -16.24 -1.18 4.26
N THR A 99 -17.13 -0.62 3.45
CA THR A 99 -17.81 -1.29 2.34
C THR A 99 -16.86 -1.39 1.16
N LEU A 100 -16.08 -2.47 1.14
CA LEU A 100 -15.03 -2.75 0.18
C LEU A 100 -15.41 -3.91 -0.74
N PHE A 101 -14.83 -3.94 -1.94
CA PHE A 101 -14.74 -5.21 -2.66
C PHE A 101 -13.90 -6.21 -1.87
N LYS A 102 -14.39 -7.45 -1.77
CA LYS A 102 -13.75 -8.53 -0.98
C LYS A 102 -12.38 -8.96 -1.50
N ARG A 103 -12.08 -8.69 -2.78
CA ARG A 103 -10.81 -9.07 -3.42
C ARG A 103 -10.22 -7.85 -4.12
N PRO A 104 -8.88 -7.69 -4.12
CA PRO A 104 -8.20 -6.73 -4.98
C PRO A 104 -8.67 -6.93 -6.41
N ARG A 105 -8.81 -5.82 -7.13
CA ARG A 105 -9.34 -5.87 -8.49
C ARG A 105 -8.22 -5.59 -9.48
N LEU A 106 -7.92 -6.60 -10.29
CA LEU A 106 -6.82 -6.56 -11.23
C LEU A 106 -7.22 -5.75 -12.47
N ARG A 107 -6.78 -4.50 -12.55
CA ARG A 107 -7.00 -3.67 -13.73
C ARG A 107 -6.33 -4.31 -14.95
N MET A 108 -7.01 -4.31 -16.10
CA MET A 108 -6.35 -4.71 -17.36
C MET A 108 -5.24 -3.70 -17.68
N MET A 109 -4.04 -4.20 -17.87
CA MET A 109 -2.87 -3.41 -18.25
C MET A 109 -2.61 -3.51 -19.74
N GLU A 110 -1.99 -2.47 -20.31
CA GLU A 110 -1.43 -2.57 -21.65
C GLU A 110 -0.32 -3.63 -21.67
N GLN A 111 -0.21 -4.38 -22.76
CA GLN A 111 0.71 -5.52 -22.91
C GLN A 111 1.78 -5.24 -23.95
N ASN A 112 2.93 -5.90 -23.83
CA ASN A 112 4.01 -5.97 -24.83
C ASN A 112 4.57 -4.59 -25.18
N TRP A 113 4.73 -3.75 -24.15
CA TRP A 113 5.30 -2.40 -24.27
C TRP A 113 6.81 -2.38 -24.00
N ASN A 114 7.39 -3.49 -23.52
CA ASN A 114 8.81 -3.67 -23.21
C ASN A 114 9.76 -3.10 -24.27
N GLN A 115 9.50 -3.30 -25.57
CA GLN A 115 10.34 -2.79 -26.67
C GLN A 115 10.44 -1.25 -26.72
N TYR A 116 9.46 -0.55 -26.14
CA TYR A 116 9.39 0.92 -26.11
C TYR A 116 9.87 1.52 -24.79
N PHE A 117 10.24 0.68 -23.82
CA PHE A 117 10.62 1.11 -22.48
C PHE A 117 11.83 2.05 -22.48
N LYS A 118 11.78 3.05 -21.59
CA LYS A 118 12.90 3.96 -21.32
C LYS A 118 13.30 3.95 -19.87
N PHE A 119 12.34 4.14 -18.98
CA PHE A 119 12.53 3.99 -17.54
C PHE A 119 11.17 3.93 -16.85
N TRP A 120 11.16 3.61 -15.57
CA TRP A 120 10.00 3.76 -14.72
C TRP A 120 10.37 4.36 -13.38
N PHE A 121 9.43 5.12 -12.82
CA PHE A 121 9.65 5.87 -11.60
C PHE A 121 8.36 5.96 -10.78
N TYR A 122 8.51 6.26 -9.51
CA TYR A 122 7.43 6.60 -8.62
C TYR A 122 7.15 8.10 -8.68
N ASP A 123 5.92 8.47 -9.04
CA ASP A 123 5.45 9.86 -9.04
C ASP A 123 4.91 10.19 -7.64
N GLU A 124 5.61 11.05 -6.91
CA GLU A 124 5.28 11.45 -5.54
C GLU A 124 3.99 12.27 -5.44
N GLN A 125 3.57 12.92 -6.54
CA GLN A 125 2.37 13.77 -6.52
C GLN A 125 1.09 12.95 -6.63
N THR A 126 1.12 11.84 -7.38
CA THR A 126 -0.04 10.96 -7.55
C THR A 126 0.11 9.62 -6.81
N ALA A 127 1.31 9.35 -6.28
CA ALA A 127 1.68 8.07 -5.69
C ALA A 127 1.50 6.87 -6.63
N GLU A 128 1.66 7.09 -7.94
CA GLU A 128 1.59 6.05 -8.98
C GLU A 128 3.00 5.64 -9.42
N ALA A 129 3.18 4.37 -9.81
CA ALA A 129 4.30 4.00 -10.65
C ALA A 129 4.01 4.42 -12.10
N VAL A 130 4.99 5.05 -12.73
CA VAL A 130 4.90 5.59 -14.08
C VAL A 130 5.95 4.91 -14.94
N ILE A 131 5.51 4.18 -15.96
CA ILE A 131 6.38 3.61 -16.98
C ILE A 131 6.44 4.61 -18.14
N LEU A 132 7.64 5.11 -18.44
CA LEU A 132 7.87 5.98 -19.59
C LEU A 132 8.25 5.15 -20.82
N LEU A 133 7.52 5.38 -21.90
CA LEU A 133 7.68 4.69 -23.17
C LEU A 133 7.97 5.71 -24.28
N LYS A 134 8.82 5.30 -25.23
CA LYS A 134 9.06 6.04 -26.47
C LYS A 134 8.88 5.12 -27.66
N GLN A 135 7.86 5.39 -28.46
CA GLN A 135 7.58 4.71 -29.71
C GLN A 135 7.74 5.72 -30.84
N GLU A 136 8.71 5.49 -31.72
CA GLU A 136 9.15 6.49 -32.71
C GLU A 136 9.52 7.81 -32.01
N ASP A 137 8.92 8.94 -32.41
CA ASP A 137 9.11 10.25 -31.80
C ASP A 137 8.02 10.62 -30.76
N LYS A 138 7.13 9.67 -30.43
CA LYS A 138 6.04 9.89 -29.48
C LYS A 138 6.38 9.35 -28.10
N TRP A 139 6.37 10.23 -27.11
CA TRP A 139 6.46 9.89 -25.70
C TRP A 139 5.06 9.60 -25.14
N ARG A 140 4.95 8.54 -24.33
CA ARG A 140 3.72 8.21 -23.60
C ARG A 140 4.05 7.51 -22.30
N VAL A 141 3.06 7.44 -21.42
CA VAL A 141 3.21 6.82 -20.09
C VAL A 141 2.12 5.80 -19.81
N ILE A 142 2.47 4.75 -19.06
CA ILE A 142 1.51 3.87 -18.37
C ILE A 142 1.59 4.21 -16.89
N ARG A 143 0.44 4.48 -16.26
CA ARG A 143 0.33 4.82 -14.83
C ARG A 143 -0.40 3.73 -14.06
N MET A 144 0.20 3.32 -12.94
CA MET A 144 -0.31 2.27 -12.05
C MET A 144 -0.41 2.78 -10.62
N LEU A 145 -1.62 2.84 -10.07
CA LEU A 145 -1.83 3.21 -8.68
C LEU A 145 -1.60 2.04 -7.71
N ASP A 146 -2.06 0.85 -8.08
CA ASP A 146 -1.89 -0.35 -7.29
C ASP A 146 -0.71 -1.20 -7.85
N PRO A 147 0.31 -1.51 -7.04
CA PRO A 147 1.36 -2.47 -7.39
C PRO A 147 0.84 -3.80 -7.93
N VAL A 148 -0.29 -4.29 -7.41
CA VAL A 148 -0.88 -5.58 -7.80
C VAL A 148 -1.31 -5.59 -9.27
N TRP A 149 -1.47 -4.44 -9.94
CA TRP A 149 -1.78 -4.43 -11.37
C TRP A 149 -0.66 -5.00 -12.25
N ILE A 150 0.57 -5.09 -11.75
CA ILE A 150 1.70 -5.71 -12.46
C ILE A 150 1.44 -7.19 -12.80
N VAL A 151 0.64 -7.91 -12.01
CA VAL A 151 0.33 -9.33 -12.27
C VAL A 151 -0.34 -9.56 -13.63
N ASN A 152 -0.96 -8.51 -14.18
CA ASN A 152 -1.65 -8.53 -15.46
C ASN A 152 -0.76 -8.08 -16.62
N CYS A 153 0.53 -7.82 -16.44
CA CYS A 153 1.46 -7.52 -17.54
C CYS A 153 1.89 -8.80 -18.29
N SER A 154 2.46 -8.64 -19.48
CA SER A 154 2.98 -9.79 -20.24
C SER A 154 4.24 -10.33 -19.57
N LYS A 155 4.64 -11.57 -19.92
CA LYS A 155 5.85 -12.17 -19.38
C LYS A 155 7.08 -11.28 -19.64
N ASP A 156 7.24 -10.79 -20.87
CA ASP A 156 8.39 -9.97 -21.25
C ASP A 156 8.38 -8.60 -20.55
N ASP A 157 7.20 -8.03 -20.33
CA ASP A 157 7.05 -6.79 -19.56
C ASP A 157 7.47 -7.01 -18.08
N ILE A 158 7.12 -8.16 -17.48
CA ILE A 158 7.48 -8.51 -16.10
C ILE A 158 8.97 -8.81 -15.97
N ASP A 159 9.54 -9.56 -16.91
CA ASP A 159 10.99 -9.83 -16.98
C ASP A 159 11.77 -8.50 -17.00
N LEU A 160 11.30 -7.52 -17.78
CA LEU A 160 11.88 -6.19 -17.83
C LEU A 160 11.73 -5.41 -16.50
N LEU A 161 10.54 -5.37 -15.90
CA LEU A 161 10.32 -4.67 -14.62
C LEU A 161 11.09 -5.29 -13.45
N ASN A 162 11.38 -6.59 -13.51
CA ASN A 162 12.24 -7.26 -12.55
C ASN A 162 13.70 -6.80 -12.67
N MET A 163 14.19 -6.57 -13.89
CA MET A 163 15.58 -6.16 -14.16
C MET A 163 15.80 -4.65 -13.98
N ALA A 164 14.81 -3.83 -14.34
CA ALA A 164 14.90 -2.38 -14.23
C ALA A 164 14.46 -1.91 -12.84
N GLU A 165 15.35 -1.28 -12.09
CA GLU A 165 15.00 -0.71 -10.77
C GLU A 165 14.08 0.51 -10.93
N ILE A 166 13.00 0.56 -10.15
CA ILE A 166 12.12 1.73 -10.10
C ILE A 166 12.83 2.90 -9.43
N TYR A 167 12.89 4.04 -10.12
CA TYR A 167 13.41 5.26 -9.55
C TYR A 167 12.40 5.91 -8.59
N ALA A 168 12.88 6.51 -7.50
CA ALA A 168 12.08 7.38 -6.66
C ALA A 168 12.97 8.47 -6.07
N ASP A 169 12.45 9.69 -6.03
CA ASP A 169 13.13 10.81 -5.37
C ASP A 169 13.27 10.59 -3.86
N ASP A 170 14.19 11.32 -3.26
CA ASP A 170 14.28 11.42 -1.80
C ASP A 170 13.14 12.29 -1.27
N GLY A 171 12.41 11.79 -0.27
CA GLY A 171 11.31 12.55 0.34
C GLY A 171 10.30 11.67 1.04
N HIS A 172 9.27 12.31 1.59
CA HIS A 172 8.21 11.67 2.35
C HIS A 172 6.84 12.22 1.95
N HIS A 173 5.84 11.35 1.97
CA HIS A 173 4.45 11.77 1.93
C HIS A 173 4.04 12.41 3.25
N ASP A 174 2.97 13.20 3.23
CA ASP A 174 2.38 13.83 4.42
C ASP A 174 2.00 12.83 5.53
N VAL A 175 1.82 11.56 5.16
CA VAL A 175 1.53 10.46 6.10
C VAL A 175 2.78 9.81 6.70
N GLY A 176 3.97 10.35 6.42
CA GLY A 176 5.25 9.95 7.01
C GLY A 176 5.93 8.74 6.37
N ILE A 177 5.43 8.24 5.24
CA ILE A 177 6.08 7.15 4.48
C ILE A 177 7.02 7.74 3.43
N ASN A 178 8.22 7.16 3.28
CA ASN A 178 9.18 7.64 2.28
C ASN A 178 8.76 7.21 0.86
N TYR A 179 9.16 7.98 -0.16
CA TYR A 179 8.81 7.68 -1.57
C TYR A 179 9.44 6.38 -2.09
N LYS A 180 10.70 6.11 -1.75
CA LYS A 180 11.39 4.84 -2.03
C LYS A 180 10.68 3.64 -1.42
N ASP A 181 10.14 3.73 -0.20
CA ASP A 181 9.38 2.64 0.43
C ASP A 181 8.12 2.33 -0.38
N MET A 182 7.43 3.36 -0.87
CA MET A 182 6.27 3.19 -1.75
C MET A 182 6.67 2.62 -3.12
N ALA A 183 7.82 3.03 -3.67
CA ALA A 183 8.34 2.52 -4.93
C ALA A 183 8.76 1.04 -4.82
N VAL A 184 9.39 0.65 -3.71
CA VAL A 184 9.81 -0.73 -3.40
C VAL A 184 8.62 -1.69 -3.41
N GLN A 185 7.41 -1.25 -3.06
CA GLN A 185 6.21 -2.10 -3.18
C GLN A 185 5.97 -2.55 -4.63
N TYR A 186 6.13 -1.67 -5.62
CA TYR A 186 6.02 -2.02 -7.04
C TYR A 186 7.14 -2.95 -7.47
N GLN A 187 8.38 -2.63 -7.11
CA GLN A 187 9.52 -3.47 -7.41
C GLN A 187 9.38 -4.89 -6.83
N THR A 188 8.84 -4.98 -5.62
CA THR A 188 8.60 -6.25 -4.93
C THR A 188 7.57 -7.09 -5.67
N ILE A 189 6.45 -6.50 -6.10
CA ILE A 189 5.46 -7.24 -6.89
C ILE A 189 6.04 -7.70 -8.24
N ALA A 190 6.81 -6.86 -8.94
CA ALA A 190 7.47 -7.26 -10.18
C ALA A 190 8.41 -8.46 -9.98
N ARG A 191 9.25 -8.42 -8.93
CA ARG A 191 10.15 -9.52 -8.56
C ARG A 191 9.41 -10.80 -8.17
N MET A 192 8.33 -10.67 -7.40
CA MET A 192 7.47 -11.81 -7.05
C MET A 192 6.85 -12.43 -8.29
N CYS A 193 6.34 -11.61 -9.22
CA CYS A 193 5.74 -12.09 -10.44
C CYS A 193 6.76 -12.85 -11.29
N TYR A 194 7.96 -12.28 -11.47
CA TYR A 194 9.07 -12.95 -12.15
C TYR A 194 9.43 -14.30 -11.50
N THR A 195 9.62 -14.31 -10.19
CA THR A 195 10.05 -15.50 -9.44
C THR A 195 9.03 -16.63 -9.50
N LEU A 196 7.74 -16.29 -9.43
CA LEU A 196 6.63 -17.25 -9.44
C LEU A 196 6.12 -17.58 -10.84
N GLY A 197 6.65 -16.95 -11.89
CA GLY A 197 6.13 -17.07 -13.25
C GLY A 197 4.70 -16.52 -13.40
N ILE A 198 4.29 -15.57 -12.54
CA ILE A 198 3.00 -14.91 -12.65
C ILE A 198 3.08 -13.88 -13.77
N HIS A 199 2.19 -13.99 -14.74
CA HIS A 199 2.00 -13.02 -15.81
C HIS A 199 0.61 -13.18 -16.40
N TYR A 200 0.22 -12.27 -17.29
CA TYR A 200 -1.02 -12.43 -18.05
C TYR A 200 -1.03 -13.77 -18.79
N GLY A 201 -2.05 -14.59 -18.52
CA GLY A 201 -2.23 -15.91 -19.13
C GLY A 201 -1.38 -17.04 -18.53
N CYS A 202 -0.72 -16.84 -17.39
CA CYS A 202 0.03 -17.92 -16.72
C CYS A 202 -0.90 -19.06 -16.24
N ASN A 203 -0.33 -20.26 -16.12
CA ASN A 203 -1.01 -21.40 -15.51
C ASN A 203 -0.95 -21.29 -13.98
N TRP A 204 -2.10 -21.14 -13.33
CA TRP A 204 -2.19 -21.01 -11.88
C TRP A 204 -1.79 -22.27 -11.10
N GLU A 205 -1.88 -23.45 -11.72
CA GLU A 205 -1.43 -24.69 -11.07
C GLU A 205 0.10 -24.67 -10.89
N ASP A 206 0.84 -24.24 -11.91
CA ASP A 206 2.29 -24.11 -11.88
C ASP A 206 2.73 -23.02 -10.89
N VAL A 207 2.05 -21.87 -10.90
CA VAL A 207 2.28 -20.79 -9.93
C VAL A 207 2.07 -21.28 -8.50
N ASN A 208 0.98 -22.02 -8.24
CA ASN A 208 0.67 -22.53 -6.92
C ASN A 208 1.70 -23.56 -6.46
N TYR A 209 2.18 -24.43 -7.36
CA TYR A 209 3.26 -25.36 -7.07
C TYR A 209 4.54 -24.61 -6.65
N LEU A 210 4.99 -23.63 -7.44
CA LEU A 210 6.17 -22.83 -7.12
C LEU A 210 6.01 -22.06 -5.81
N TYR A 211 4.83 -21.49 -5.56
CA TYR A 211 4.54 -20.81 -4.31
C TYR A 211 4.65 -21.74 -3.10
N VAL A 212 4.09 -22.94 -3.17
CA VAL A 212 4.18 -23.94 -2.09
C VAL A 212 5.62 -24.36 -1.85
N GLU A 213 6.41 -24.59 -2.90
CA GLU A 213 7.84 -24.93 -2.76
C GLU A 213 8.64 -23.79 -2.14
N LEU A 214 8.40 -22.54 -2.55
CA LEU A 214 9.04 -21.37 -1.94
C LEU A 214 8.68 -21.21 -0.47
N MET A 215 7.42 -21.44 -0.09
CA MET A 215 7.00 -21.37 1.30
C MET A 215 7.66 -22.45 2.17
N LYS A 216 7.93 -23.64 1.62
CA LYS A 216 8.71 -24.68 2.31
C LYS A 216 10.16 -24.23 2.52
N VAL A 217 10.82 -23.73 1.47
CA VAL A 217 12.19 -23.24 1.56
C VAL A 217 12.30 -22.06 2.53
N GLN A 218 11.32 -21.15 2.55
CA GLN A 218 11.29 -20.04 3.49
C GLN A 218 11.19 -20.55 4.93
N LYS A 219 10.27 -21.49 5.20
CA LYS A 219 10.14 -22.11 6.53
C LYS A 219 11.45 -22.77 6.99
N GLU A 220 12.15 -23.49 6.12
CA GLU A 220 13.44 -24.10 6.44
C GLU A 220 14.55 -23.08 6.74
N ARG A 221 14.49 -21.90 6.11
CA ARG A 221 15.41 -20.78 6.40
C ARG A 221 15.09 -20.14 7.73
N ASP A 222 13.82 -19.85 7.99
CA ASP A 222 13.38 -19.25 9.26
C ASP A 222 13.77 -20.15 10.44
N GLU A 223 13.52 -21.46 10.35
CA GLU A 223 13.93 -22.43 11.38
C GLU A 223 15.45 -22.48 11.60
N ARG A 224 16.23 -22.29 10.53
CA ARG A 224 17.70 -22.25 10.60
C ARG A 224 18.19 -20.98 11.27
N ASP A 225 17.61 -19.84 10.91
CA ASP A 225 17.97 -18.53 11.45
C ASP A 225 17.57 -18.46 12.94
N ASP A 226 16.39 -18.96 13.30
CA ASP A 226 15.95 -19.10 14.70
C ASP A 226 16.92 -19.95 15.53
N LYS A 227 17.39 -21.07 14.96
CA LYS A 227 18.39 -21.92 15.63
C LYS A 227 19.72 -21.19 15.81
N LEU A 228 20.18 -20.49 14.78
CA LEU A 228 21.44 -19.76 14.80
C LEU A 228 21.39 -18.59 15.82
N GLU A 229 20.26 -17.91 15.90
CA GLU A 229 20.03 -16.84 16.88
C GLU A 229 19.91 -17.40 18.31
N ALA A 230 19.21 -18.53 18.51
CA ALA A 230 19.17 -19.21 19.80
C ALA A 230 20.58 -19.65 20.27
N GLU A 231 21.41 -20.17 19.36
CA GLU A 231 22.81 -20.52 19.67
C GLU A 231 23.67 -19.29 19.99
N ARG A 232 23.46 -18.16 19.30
CA ARG A 232 24.12 -16.89 19.63
C ARG A 232 23.73 -16.41 21.03
N LEU A 233 22.43 -16.39 21.33
CA LEU A 233 21.90 -15.98 22.63
C LEU A 233 22.40 -16.89 23.76
N ALA A 234 22.51 -18.21 23.53
CA ALA A 234 23.03 -19.16 24.51
C ALA A 234 24.52 -18.97 24.84
N LYS A 235 25.30 -18.37 23.93
CA LYS A 235 26.72 -18.04 24.15
C LYS A 235 26.94 -16.73 24.91
N ILE A 236 25.89 -15.91 25.08
CA ILE A 236 25.97 -14.69 25.90
C ILE A 236 26.07 -15.10 27.37
N PRO A 237 27.13 -14.68 28.11
CA PRO A 237 27.25 -15.00 29.52
C PRO A 237 26.02 -14.53 30.30
N ARG A 238 25.48 -15.37 31.18
CA ARG A 238 24.29 -15.03 32.01
C ARG A 238 24.47 -13.71 32.79
N SER A 239 25.70 -13.38 33.18
CA SER A 239 26.03 -12.11 33.87
C SER A 239 25.79 -10.86 33.01
N VAL A 240 25.88 -10.97 31.68
CA VAL A 240 25.59 -9.88 30.73
C VAL A 240 24.08 -9.74 30.51
N VAL A 241 23.36 -10.87 30.43
CA VAL A 241 21.89 -10.88 30.33
C VAL A 241 21.23 -10.27 31.56
N ILE A 242 21.73 -10.60 32.77
CA ILE A 242 21.21 -10.04 34.03
C ILE A 242 21.44 -8.51 34.08
N ARG A 243 22.61 -8.01 33.69
CA ARG A 243 22.87 -6.55 33.60
C ARG A 243 21.95 -5.81 32.62
N ALA A 244 21.59 -6.44 31.50
CA ALA A 244 20.67 -5.85 30.53
C ALA A 244 19.24 -5.79 31.07
N VAL A 245 18.78 -6.81 31.80
CA VAL A 245 17.47 -6.83 32.45
C VAL A 245 17.42 -5.84 33.62
N ASP A 246 18.49 -5.76 34.43
CA ASP A 246 18.58 -4.80 35.54
C ASP A 246 18.62 -3.34 35.06
N ASN A 247 19.20 -3.06 33.89
CA ASN A 247 19.16 -1.72 33.28
C ASN A 247 17.77 -1.36 32.70
N VAL A 248 16.95 -2.35 32.30
CA VAL A 248 15.58 -2.12 31.82
C VAL A 248 14.58 -2.00 32.98
N VAL A 249 14.87 -2.63 34.12
CA VAL A 249 14.03 -2.57 35.34
C VAL A 249 14.52 -1.49 36.34
N GLY A 250 15.76 -0.99 36.17
CA GLY A 250 16.44 -0.05 37.07
C GLY A 250 16.02 1.41 36.97
N GLU A 251 15.18 1.81 36.01
CA GLU A 251 14.62 3.17 35.96
C GLU A 251 13.31 3.35 36.77
N SER A 252 12.83 2.32 37.47
CA SER A 252 11.64 2.43 38.30
C SER A 252 11.80 1.88 39.72
N SER A 253 12.77 2.36 40.49
CA SER A 253 12.64 2.39 41.96
C SER A 253 13.62 3.38 42.61
N GLY A 254 13.14 4.59 42.82
CA GLY A 254 13.81 5.63 43.59
C GLY A 254 12.83 6.45 44.42
N VAL A 255 11.89 5.80 45.10
CA VAL A 255 11.17 6.42 46.22
C VAL A 255 12.20 6.57 47.34
N LYS A 256 12.64 7.80 47.60
CA LYS A 256 13.21 8.18 48.90
C LYS A 256 12.15 8.93 49.66
N ASP A 257 11.55 8.23 50.62
CA ASP A 257 10.90 8.84 51.76
C ASP A 257 11.87 9.81 52.44
N LYS A 258 11.43 11.04 52.63
CA LYS A 258 11.97 11.93 53.66
C LYS A 258 10.80 12.50 54.46
N ALA A 259 10.62 11.86 55.61
CA ALA A 259 10.36 12.40 56.93
C ALA A 259 9.61 13.74 57.02
N GLU A 260 8.46 13.64 57.69
CA GLU A 260 7.81 14.71 58.42
C GLU A 260 8.80 15.41 59.36
N ASP A 261 8.84 16.74 59.31
CA ASP A 261 9.17 17.58 60.47
C ASP A 261 7.97 18.54 60.66
N LYS A 262 7.29 18.38 61.80
CA LYS A 262 6.43 19.39 62.41
C LYS A 262 7.09 19.79 63.72
N ASP A 263 7.28 21.10 63.86
CA ASP A 263 7.51 21.93 65.06
C ASP A 263 8.60 21.50 66.07
#